data_AF-A0A920BLN4-F1
#
_entry.id   AF-A0A920BLN4-F1
#
_cell.length_a   1.000
_cell.length_b   1.000
_cell.length_c   1.000
_cell.angle_alpha   90.00
_cell.angle_beta   90.00
_cell.angle_gamma   90.00
#
_symmetry.space_group_name_H-M   'P 1'
#
loop_
_entity.id
_entity.type
_entity.pdbx_description
1 polymer ?
#
loop_
_entity_poly.entity_id
_entity_poly.type
_entity_poly.pdbx_seq_one_letter_code
_entity_poly.pdbx_strand_id
1 'polypeptide(L)'
;MTVTGVDDDLIDGTITSTVTVSVIDAASDNNFDAVADQTVSVSTTDDDVAGFTVSEPDGSTTVTEAGDTDTFTVVLNAQPDSDVVLSITSSDTGEATVTSLTNVYVCELGHSAGRDRHRC
;
A
#
# COMPACT_ATOMS: atom_id res chain seq x y z
N MET A 1 20.10 13.46 18.36
CA MET A 1 18.86 12.67 18.26
C MET A 1 18.23 12.98 16.92
N THR A 2 17.82 11.97 16.16
CA THR A 2 17.10 12.12 14.89
C THR A 2 15.97 11.11 14.89
N VAL A 3 14.81 11.52 14.36
CA VAL A 3 13.65 10.65 14.13
C VAL A 3 13.44 10.61 12.63
N THR A 4 13.28 9.42 12.06
CA THR A 4 13.08 9.22 10.62
C THR A 4 11.77 8.46 10.44
N GLY A 5 10.93 8.92 9.51
CA GLY A 5 9.76 8.16 9.08
C GLY A 5 10.17 6.88 8.35
N VAL A 6 9.23 5.94 8.25
CA VAL A 6 9.35 4.78 7.36
C VAL A 6 8.46 5.07 6.17
N ASP A 7 9.06 4.96 4.98
CA ASP A 7 8.39 5.08 3.69
C ASP A 7 7.78 3.72 3.35
N ASP A 8 6.50 3.69 3.01
CA ASP A 8 5.82 2.54 2.43
C ASP A 8 4.93 3.01 1.27
N ASP A 9 4.25 2.07 0.60
CA ASP A 9 3.39 2.36 -0.55
C ASP A 9 1.88 2.35 -0.14
N LEU A 10 1.56 2.27 1.16
CA LEU A 10 0.19 2.08 1.64
C LEU A 10 -0.50 3.43 1.86
N ILE A 11 -1.61 3.64 1.16
CA ILE A 11 -2.49 4.80 1.41
C ILE A 11 -3.29 4.56 2.70
N ASP A 12 -2.68 4.82 3.85
CA ASP A 12 -3.31 4.78 5.18
C ASP A 12 -3.50 6.16 5.83
N GLY A 13 -3.06 7.21 5.14
CA GLY A 13 -3.16 8.58 5.59
C GLY A 13 -2.11 8.96 6.65
N THR A 14 -2.27 10.14 7.25
CA THR A 14 -1.31 10.59 8.27
C THR A 14 -1.47 9.82 9.57
N ILE A 15 -0.46 9.03 9.95
CA ILE A 15 -0.44 8.24 11.18
C ILE A 15 0.38 8.94 12.27
N THR A 16 -0.13 8.90 13.51
CA THR A 16 0.58 9.41 14.69
C THR A 16 1.09 8.25 15.54
N SER A 17 2.38 8.28 15.85
CA SER A 17 3.08 7.34 16.73
C SER A 17 3.68 8.03 17.96
N THR A 18 4.05 7.24 18.97
CA THR A 18 4.67 7.76 20.21
C THR A 18 6.07 7.20 20.39
N VAL A 19 7.03 8.09 20.66
CA VAL A 19 8.37 7.72 21.11
C VAL A 19 8.43 7.90 22.62
N THR A 20 8.77 6.83 23.36
CA THR A 20 8.94 6.87 24.82
C THR A 20 10.41 6.95 25.19
N VAL A 21 10.73 7.85 26.12
CA VAL A 21 12.05 7.97 26.75
C VAL A 21 11.89 7.63 28.22
N SER A 22 12.59 6.60 28.66
CA SER A 22 12.59 6.11 30.05
C SER A 22 14.00 6.02 30.62
N VAL A 23 14.09 6.03 31.95
CA VAL A 23 15.32 5.67 32.67
C VAL A 23 15.34 4.14 32.83
N ILE A 24 16.53 3.53 32.72
CA ILE A 24 16.68 2.10 33.02
C ILE A 24 17.11 1.98 34.49
N ASP A 25 16.14 1.84 35.39
CA ASP A 25 16.33 1.90 36.84
C ASP A 25 17.46 1.00 37.34
N ALA A 26 17.41 -0.29 36.98
CA ALA A 26 18.40 -1.29 37.43
C ALA A 26 19.84 -1.02 36.94
N ALA A 27 20.03 -0.13 35.97
CA ALA A 27 21.32 0.22 35.38
C ALA A 27 21.71 1.69 35.62
N SER A 28 20.92 2.45 36.38
CA SER A 28 21.07 3.89 36.58
C SER A 28 21.20 4.26 38.06
N ASP A 29 21.37 5.55 38.35
CA ASP A 29 21.44 6.06 39.71
C ASP A 29 20.04 6.03 40.37
N ASN A 30 19.94 5.43 41.56
CA ASN A 30 18.70 5.26 42.31
C ASN A 30 17.93 6.57 42.55
N ASN A 31 18.60 7.72 42.56
CA ASN A 31 17.94 9.03 42.70
C ASN A 31 16.99 9.34 41.52
N PHE A 32 17.15 8.65 40.38
CA PHE A 32 16.33 8.82 39.18
C PHE A 32 15.24 7.75 39.03
N ASP A 33 15.16 6.75 39.92
CA ASP A 33 14.18 5.64 39.85
C ASP A 33 12.71 6.12 39.87
N ALA A 34 12.45 7.30 40.44
CA ALA A 34 11.11 7.86 40.51
C ALA A 34 10.74 8.77 39.32
N VAL A 35 11.65 8.96 38.36
CA VAL A 35 11.40 9.82 37.19
C VAL A 35 10.48 9.09 36.23
N ALA A 36 9.33 9.70 35.95
CA ALA A 36 8.37 9.14 35.00
C ALA A 36 8.85 9.24 33.55
N ASP A 37 8.52 8.23 32.76
CA ASP A 37 8.73 8.20 31.32
C ASP A 37 8.12 9.43 30.63
N GLN A 38 8.82 9.92 29.61
CA GLN A 38 8.36 11.02 28.78
C GLN A 38 8.00 10.50 27.39
N THR A 39 6.94 11.03 26.81
CA THR A 39 6.49 10.65 25.47
C THR A 39 6.54 11.83 24.52
N VAL A 40 6.95 11.56 23.27
CA VAL A 40 6.90 12.51 22.17
C VAL A 40 5.99 11.95 21.09
N SER A 41 4.98 12.72 20.69
CA SER A 41 4.13 12.39 19.55
C SER A 41 4.85 12.73 18.24
N VAL A 42 4.83 11.81 17.30
CA VAL A 42 5.43 11.94 15.97
C VAL A 42 4.35 11.66 14.93
N SER A 43 4.22 12.53 13.95
CA SER A 43 3.29 12.35 12.82
C SER A 43 4.09 11.97 11.58
N THR A 44 3.73 10.87 10.93
CA THR A 44 4.20 10.49 9.60
C THR A 44 3.12 10.85 8.60
N THR A 45 3.42 11.80 7.71
CA THR A 45 2.49 12.21 6.65
C THR A 45 2.60 11.24 5.49
N ASP A 46 1.45 10.75 5.05
CA ASP A 46 1.29 9.96 3.82
C ASP A 46 1.41 10.87 2.59
N ASP A 47 2.24 10.47 1.64
CA ASP A 47 2.40 11.10 0.33
C ASP A 47 2.15 10.14 -0.85
N ASP A 48 1.57 8.96 -0.59
CA ASP A 48 1.11 8.05 -1.61
C ASP A 48 -0.14 8.58 -2.32
N VAL A 49 -0.23 8.31 -3.63
CA VAL A 49 -1.29 8.85 -4.49
C VAL A 49 -2.10 7.72 -5.11
N ALA A 50 -3.40 7.70 -4.80
CA ALA A 50 -4.35 6.76 -5.37
C ALA A 50 -4.38 6.87 -6.91
N GLY A 51 -4.36 5.71 -7.57
CA GLY A 51 -4.48 5.63 -9.02
C GLY A 51 -4.26 4.22 -9.55
N PHE A 52 -4.41 4.08 -10.86
CA PHE A 52 -4.03 2.87 -11.57
C PHE A 52 -3.44 3.24 -12.93
N THR A 53 -2.59 2.37 -13.46
CA THR A 53 -1.97 2.50 -14.76
C THR A 53 -2.36 1.33 -15.63
N VAL A 54 -2.78 1.61 -16.86
CA VAL A 54 -3.00 0.62 -17.91
C VAL A 54 -1.76 0.58 -18.80
N SER A 55 -1.24 -0.62 -19.06
CA SER A 55 -0.09 -0.81 -19.94
C SER A 55 -0.40 -1.79 -21.06
N GLU A 56 -0.20 -1.33 -22.28
CA GLU A 56 -0.27 -2.13 -23.50
C GLU A 56 1.17 -2.51 -23.87
N PRO A 57 1.57 -3.80 -23.80
CA PRO A 57 2.96 -4.22 -23.95
C PRO A 57 3.63 -3.73 -25.24
N ASP A 58 2.85 -3.63 -26.32
CA ASP A 58 3.30 -3.21 -27.65
C ASP A 58 2.90 -1.75 -27.98
N GLY A 59 2.43 -0.99 -26.99
CA GLY A 59 2.01 0.42 -27.12
C GLY A 59 0.63 0.64 -27.77
N SER A 60 -0.07 -0.44 -28.11
CA SER A 60 -1.46 -0.45 -28.55
C SER A 60 -2.07 -1.83 -28.36
N THR A 61 -3.38 -1.90 -28.14
CA THR A 61 -4.16 -3.14 -28.21
C THR A 61 -4.80 -3.28 -29.59
N THR A 62 -4.48 -4.35 -30.33
CA THR A 62 -5.07 -4.63 -31.65
C THR A 62 -5.48 -6.08 -31.81
N VAL A 63 -6.71 -6.31 -32.29
CA VAL A 63 -7.27 -7.64 -32.56
C VAL A 63 -7.86 -7.68 -33.96
N THR A 64 -8.09 -8.89 -34.48
CA THR A 64 -8.67 -9.10 -35.82
C THR A 64 -9.96 -9.92 -35.74
N GLU A 65 -10.83 -9.79 -36.75
CA GLU A 65 -12.04 -10.63 -36.91
C GLU A 65 -11.71 -12.12 -37.14
N ALA A 66 -10.43 -12.47 -37.34
CA ALA A 66 -9.99 -13.85 -37.44
C ALA A 66 -9.90 -14.55 -36.08
N GLY A 67 -10.14 -13.82 -34.98
CA GLY A 67 -10.16 -14.35 -33.62
C GLY A 67 -8.83 -14.24 -32.88
N ASP A 68 -7.97 -13.30 -33.27
CA ASP A 68 -6.75 -12.99 -32.51
C ASP A 68 -7.08 -12.34 -31.16
N THR A 69 -6.18 -12.49 -30.20
CA THR A 69 -6.29 -11.91 -28.87
C THR A 69 -5.10 -11.01 -28.58
N ASP A 70 -5.34 -9.99 -27.78
CA ASP A 70 -4.31 -9.11 -27.24
C ASP A 70 -4.51 -8.93 -25.74
N THR A 71 -3.46 -8.49 -25.04
CA THR A 71 -3.44 -8.35 -23.59
C THR A 71 -2.90 -6.99 -23.20
N PHE A 72 -3.57 -6.36 -22.23
CA PHE A 72 -3.04 -5.23 -21.48
C PHE A 72 -3.03 -5.57 -19.99
N THR A 73 -2.22 -4.87 -19.22
CA THR A 73 -2.18 -5.01 -17.76
C THR A 73 -2.75 -3.79 -17.07
N VAL A 74 -3.22 -3.99 -15.84
CA VAL A 74 -3.64 -2.91 -14.95
C VAL A 74 -2.92 -3.09 -13.62
N VAL A 75 -2.35 -2.01 -13.10
CA VAL A 75 -1.60 -1.99 -11.84
C VAL A 75 -2.03 -0.78 -11.04
N LEU A 76 -2.27 -0.93 -9.73
CA LEU A 76 -2.53 0.20 -8.83
C LEU A 76 -1.22 0.97 -8.59
N ASN A 77 -1.31 2.30 -8.51
CA ASN A 77 -0.13 3.15 -8.34
C ASN A 77 0.39 3.19 -6.90
N ALA A 78 -0.43 2.76 -5.93
CA ALA A 78 -0.12 2.62 -4.51
C ALA A 78 -0.95 1.46 -3.92
N GLN A 79 -0.52 0.90 -2.80
CA GLN A 79 -1.23 -0.14 -2.07
C GLN A 79 -2.49 0.46 -1.40
N PRO A 80 -3.68 -0.11 -1.62
CA PRO A 80 -4.89 0.37 -0.98
C PRO A 80 -5.06 -0.21 0.43
N ASP A 81 -5.70 0.53 1.34
CA ASP A 81 -6.08 0.06 2.69
C ASP A 81 -7.33 -0.85 2.69
N SER A 82 -8.01 -0.93 1.55
CA SER A 82 -9.29 -1.61 1.35
C SER A 82 -9.46 -2.05 -0.10
N ASP A 83 -10.48 -2.88 -0.36
CA ASP A 83 -10.69 -3.48 -1.68
C ASP A 83 -10.88 -2.42 -2.78
N VAL A 84 -10.11 -2.56 -3.86
CA VAL A 84 -10.31 -1.81 -5.11
C VAL A 84 -11.01 -2.69 -6.14
N VAL A 85 -12.15 -2.22 -6.65
CA VAL A 85 -12.94 -2.91 -7.68
C VAL A 85 -12.87 -2.14 -8.99
N LEU A 86 -12.36 -2.79 -10.03
CA LEU A 86 -12.26 -2.22 -11.37
C LEU A 86 -13.30 -2.84 -12.30
N SER A 87 -14.04 -2.00 -13.01
CA SER A 87 -14.96 -2.43 -14.07
C SER A 87 -14.30 -2.25 -15.44
N ILE A 88 -14.17 -3.33 -16.19
CA ILE A 88 -13.62 -3.33 -17.55
C ILE A 88 -14.72 -3.75 -18.50
N THR A 89 -15.10 -2.86 -19.42
CA THR A 89 -16.22 -3.05 -20.35
C THR A 89 -15.80 -2.66 -21.75
N SER A 90 -16.20 -3.44 -22.75
CA SER A 90 -16.13 -2.99 -24.15
C SER A 90 -17.35 -2.13 -24.48
N SER A 91 -17.13 -1.06 -25.25
CA SER A 91 -18.21 -0.24 -25.78
C SER A 91 -18.94 -0.88 -26.97
N ASP A 92 -18.27 -1.84 -27.64
CA ASP A 92 -18.82 -2.61 -28.75
C ASP A 92 -18.34 -4.06 -28.68
N THR A 93 -19.19 -4.93 -28.13
CA THR A 93 -18.90 -6.37 -28.03
C THR A 93 -19.09 -7.13 -29.33
N GLY A 94 -19.61 -6.50 -30.39
CA GLY A 94 -19.60 -7.06 -31.74
C GLY A 94 -18.22 -7.00 -32.37
N GLU A 95 -17.41 -6.01 -31.97
CA GLU A 95 -16.05 -5.76 -32.47
C GLU A 95 -14.97 -6.32 -31.54
N ALA A 96 -15.10 -6.14 -30.22
CA ALA A 96 -14.13 -6.63 -29.24
C ALA A 96 -14.77 -6.99 -27.90
N THR A 97 -14.40 -8.14 -27.34
CA THR A 97 -14.83 -8.57 -26.00
C THR A 97 -13.68 -8.59 -25.02
N VAL A 98 -13.95 -8.25 -23.76
CA VAL A 98 -13.01 -8.39 -22.65
C VAL A 98 -13.43 -9.55 -21.76
N THR A 99 -12.49 -10.42 -21.41
CA THR A 99 -12.74 -11.63 -20.59
C THR A 99 -12.48 -11.40 -19.10
N SER A 100 -12.50 -10.13 -18.65
CA SER A 100 -12.00 -9.68 -17.34
C SER A 100 -12.20 -10.69 -16.21
N LEU A 101 -11.09 -11.08 -15.57
CA LEU A 101 -11.13 -11.47 -14.17
C LEU A 101 -11.42 -10.19 -13.38
N THR A 102 -12.42 -10.20 -12.51
CA THR A 102 -12.57 -9.13 -11.51
C THR A 102 -11.34 -9.20 -10.62
N ASN A 103 -10.32 -8.39 -10.88
CA ASN A 103 -9.16 -8.31 -10.00
C ASN A 103 -9.59 -7.49 -8.79
N VAL A 104 -10.02 -8.19 -7.73
CA VAL A 104 -10.15 -7.60 -6.40
C VAL A 104 -8.75 -7.58 -5.82
N TYR A 105 -8.18 -6.38 -5.66
CA TYR A 105 -6.95 -6.23 -4.91
C TYR A 105 -7.34 -6.16 -3.43
N VAL A 106 -7.29 -7.31 -2.75
CA VAL A 106 -7.54 -7.43 -1.30
C VAL A 106 -6.21 -7.25 -0.58
N CYS A 107 -6.13 -6.25 0.29
CA CYS A 107 -5.07 -6.18 1.28
C CYS A 107 -5.44 -7.11 2.45
N GLU A 108 -5.10 -8.40 2.38
CA GLU A 108 -5.27 -9.27 3.55
C GLU A 108 -4.15 -8.96 4.57
N LEU A 109 -4.53 -8.42 5.73
CA LEU A 109 -3.62 -8.19 6.85
C LEU A 109 -2.98 -9.51 7.29
N GLY A 110 -1.74 -9.75 6.85
CA GLY A 110 -0.92 -10.87 7.30
C GLY A 110 -0.45 -10.67 8.74
N HIS A 111 -1.32 -10.96 9.72
CA HIS A 111 -0.90 -11.08 11.13
C HIS A 111 0.05 -12.28 11.31
N SER A 112 1.35 -12.07 11.08
CA SER A 112 2.38 -12.98 11.59
C SER A 112 3.53 -12.17 12.18
N ALA A 113 3.72 -12.40 13.48
CA ALA A 113 4.64 -11.67 14.34
C ALA A 113 6.01 -11.37 13.68
N GLY A 114 6.30 -10.09 13.49
CA GLY A 114 7.66 -9.56 13.47
C GLY A 114 8.34 -9.36 12.12
N ARG A 115 7.67 -9.57 10.98
CA ARG A 115 8.13 -9.04 9.70
C ARG A 115 6.92 -8.66 8.85
N ASP A 116 6.63 -7.37 8.85
CA ASP A 116 5.72 -6.75 7.90
C ASP A 116 6.28 -6.99 6.50
N ARG A 117 5.81 -8.07 5.88
CA ARG A 117 5.93 -8.26 4.45
C ARG A 117 4.54 -8.08 3.91
N HIS A 118 4.18 -6.82 3.74
CA HIS A 118 3.08 -6.39 2.88
C HIS A 118 3.45 -6.85 1.47
N ARG A 119 2.95 -8.04 1.11
CA ARG A 119 3.02 -8.52 -0.27
C ARG A 119 1.70 -8.19 -0.91
N CYS A 120 1.72 -7.20 -1.80
CA CYS A 120 1.16 -7.41 -3.12
C CYS A 120 2.16 -8.21 -3.97
#